data_AF-A0A291B8M0-F1
#
_entry.id   AF-A0A291B8M0-F1
#
_cell.length_a   1.000
_cell.length_b   1.000
_cell.length_c   1.000
_cell.angle_alpha   90.00
_cell.angle_beta   90.00
_cell.angle_gamma   90.00
#
_symmetry.space_group_name_H-M   'P 1'
#
loop_
_entity.id
_entity.type
_entity.pdbx_description
1 polymer ?
#
loop_
_entity_poly.entity_id
_entity_poly.type
_entity_poly.pdbx_seq_one_letter_code
_entity_poly.pdbx_strand_id
1 'polypeptide(L)' 'MQTGGKDALIQEENDKQTVVSLREIEEGLITKNILDAYERQEQKEQVVAEMAAVNTISGLLR' A
#
# COMPACT_ATOMS: atom_id res chain seq x y z
N MET A 1 1.21 6.23 15.97
CA MET A 1 1.23 6.90 14.65
C MET A 1 0.76 5.88 13.64
N GLN A 2 -0.17 6.22 12.75
CA GLN A 2 -0.63 5.32 11.69
C GLN A 2 0.58 4.95 10.81
N THR A 3 0.89 3.66 10.71
CA THR A 3 2.12 3.16 10.08
C THR A 3 2.09 3.19 8.55
N GLY A 4 0.95 3.56 7.95
CA GLY A 4 0.73 3.45 6.51
C GLY A 4 0.94 4.73 5.69
N GLY A 5 0.93 5.93 6.29
CA GLY A 5 1.27 7.20 5.61
C GLY A 5 0.52 7.53 4.31
N LYS A 6 -0.59 6.85 3.99
CA LYS A 6 -1.37 7.08 2.77
C LYS A 6 -2.26 8.30 2.90
N ASP A 7 -2.38 9.03 1.80
CA ASP A 7 -3.31 10.15 1.68
C ASP A 7 -4.76 9.67 1.74
N ALA A 8 -5.65 10.52 2.25
CA ALA A 8 -7.09 10.25 2.27
C ALA A 8 -7.64 10.19 0.83
N LEU A 9 -8.55 9.24 0.60
CA LEU A 9 -9.27 9.11 -0.67
C LEU A 9 -10.51 10.02 -0.75
N ILE A 10 -10.82 10.69 0.35
CA ILE A 10 -11.93 11.63 0.50
C ILE A 10 -11.39 13.00 0.92
N GLN A 11 -12.22 14.03 0.77
CA GLN A 11 -11.90 15.35 1.25
C GLN A 11 -11.78 15.37 2.78
N GLU A 12 -10.65 15.86 3.28
CA GLU A 12 -10.45 16.03 4.72
C GLU A 12 -11.30 17.18 5.27
N GLU A 13 -12.05 16.91 6.34
CA GLU A 13 -12.91 17.87 7.03
C GLU A 13 -12.38 18.23 8.42
N ASN A 14 -11.05 18.26 8.60
CA ASN A 14 -10.37 18.31 9.91
C ASN A 14 -10.72 17.11 10.82
N ASP A 15 -11.12 16.01 10.21
CA ASP A 15 -11.43 14.76 10.87
C ASP A 15 -10.16 14.11 11.43
N LYS A 16 -10.32 13.37 12.52
CA LYS A 16 -9.26 12.44 12.97
C LYS A 16 -9.18 11.28 11.98
N GLN A 17 -7.99 10.68 11.84
CA GLN A 17 -7.77 9.59 10.88
C GLN A 17 -8.78 8.44 10.99
N THR A 18 -9.19 8.05 12.21
CA THR A 18 -10.20 7.00 12.39
C THR A 18 -11.54 7.36 11.72
N VAL A 19 -11.95 8.63 11.76
CA VAL A 19 -13.20 9.09 11.12
C VAL A 19 -13.04 9.12 9.61
N VAL A 20 -11.89 9.57 9.09
CA VAL A 20 -11.59 9.52 7.65
C VAL A 20 -11.69 8.08 7.14
N SER A 21 -11.08 7.12 7.83
CA SER A 21 -11.13 5.71 7.43
C SER A 21 -12.55 5.12 7.48
N LEU A 22 -13.38 5.51 8.44
CA LEU A 22 -14.79 5.08 8.48
C LEU A 22 -15.58 5.62 7.28
N ARG A 23 -15.38 6.90 6.93
CA ARG A 23 -16.00 7.51 5.75
C ARG A 23 -15.54 6.88 4.45
N GLU A 24 -14.25 6.55 4.32
CA GLU A 24 -13.71 5.81 3.16
C GLU A 24 -14.35 4.42 3.01
N ILE A 25 -14.67 3.77 4.13
CA ILE A 25 -15.39 2.48 4.13
C ILE A 25 -16.88 2.68 3.77
N GLU A 26 -17.52 3.73 4.29
CA GLU A 26 -18.92 4.06 3.96
C GLU A 26 -19.12 4.37 2.47
N GLU A 27 -18.19 5.11 1.87
CA GLU A 27 -18.19 5.43 0.43
C GLU A 27 -17.73 4.23 -0.45
N GLY A 28 -17.36 3.10 0.17
CA GLY A 28 -16.89 1.90 -0.53
C GLY A 28 -15.52 2.04 -1.22
N LEU A 29 -14.80 3.13 -0.95
CA LEU A 29 -13.46 3.40 -1.49
C LEU A 29 -12.41 2.48 -0.87
N ILE A 30 -12.63 2.07 0.39
CA ILE A 30 -11.82 1.08 1.10
C ILE A 30 -12.70 -0.10 1.51
N THR A 31 -12.30 -1.30 1.11
CA THR A 31 -12.92 -2.56 1.53
C THR A 31 -11.83 -3.60 1.80
N LYS A 32 -12.18 -4.69 2.49
CA LYS A 32 -11.25 -5.81 2.71
C LYS A 32 -10.62 -6.30 1.41
N ASN A 33 -11.43 -6.49 0.36
CA ASN A 33 -10.94 -6.99 -0.93
C ASN A 33 -9.94 -6.05 -1.59
N ILE A 34 -10.15 -4.74 -1.44
CA ILE A 34 -9.24 -3.70 -1.94
C ILE A 34 -7.91 -3.77 -1.18
N LEU A 35 -7.96 -3.84 0.16
CA LEU A 35 -6.78 -3.98 1.00
C LEU A 35 -5.97 -5.25 0.67
N ASP A 36 -6.65 -6.39 0.55
CA ASP A 36 -6.02 -7.66 0.18
C ASP A 36 -5.38 -7.60 -1.22
N ALA A 37 -5.97 -6.85 -2.15
CA ALA A 37 -5.41 -6.66 -3.49
C ALA A 37 -4.15 -5.79 -3.49
N TYR A 38 -4.15 -4.70 -2.71
CA TYR A 38 -2.97 -3.87 -2.53
C TYR A 38 -1.82 -4.63 -1.87
N GLU A 39 -2.09 -5.42 -0.83
CA GLU A 39 -1.06 -6.21 -0.16
C GLU A 39 -0.41 -7.22 -1.12
N ARG A 40 -1.21 -7.92 -1.93
CA ARG A 40 -0.69 -8.83 -2.97
C ARG A 40 0.14 -8.10 -4.03
N GLN A 41 -0.23 -6.87 -4.37
CA GLN A 41 0.53 -6.06 -5.34
C GLN A 41 1.88 -5.64 -4.76
N GLU A 42 1.89 -5.13 -3.53
CA GLU A 42 3.11 -4.74 -2.82
C GLU A 42 4.08 -5.91 -2.66
N GLN A 43 3.57 -7.09 -2.27
CA GLN A 43 4.37 -8.31 -2.21
C GLN A 43 5.01 -8.68 -3.55
N LYS A 44 4.27 -8.54 -4.67
CA LYS A 44 4.82 -8.79 -6.00
C LYS A 44 5.90 -7.79 -6.37
N GLU A 45 5.68 -6.51 -6.10
CA GLU A 45 6.66 -5.46 -6.38
C GLU A 45 7.95 -5.67 -5.59
N GLN A 46 7.83 -6.08 -4.34
CA GLN A 46 8.96 -6.41 -3.48
C GLN A 46 9.75 -7.61 -4.02
N VAL A 47 9.06 -8.70 -4.40
CA VAL A 47 9.69 -9.88 -5.02
C VAL A 47 10.40 -9.51 -6.33
N VAL A 48 9.79 -8.67 -7.17
CA VAL A 48 10.40 -8.21 -8.43
C VAL A 48 11.66 -7.39 -8.15
N ALA A 49 11.61 -6.46 -7.20
CA ALA A 49 12.76 -5.64 -6.81
C ALA A 49 13.91 -6.50 -6.25
N GLU A 50 13.60 -7.47 -5.39
CA GLU A 50 14.58 -8.41 -4.85
C GLU A 50 15.23 -9.25 -5.95
N MET A 51 14.44 -9.79 -6.88
CA MET A 51 14.95 -10.60 -7.98
C MET A 51 15.85 -9.77 -8.92
N ALA A 52 15.50 -8.51 -9.19
CA ALA A 52 16.33 -7.59 -9.97
C ALA A 52 17.67 -7.30 -9.26
N ALA A 53 17.65 -7.09 -7.94
CA ALA A 53 18.87 -6.89 -7.15
C ALA A 53 19.77 -8.14 -7.17
N VAL A 54 19.20 -9.34 -6.99
CA VAL A 54 19.93 -10.61 -7.03
C VAL A 54 20.59 -10.84 -8.40
N ASN A 55 19.87 -10.57 -9.49
CA ASN A 55 20.40 -10.68 -10.84
C ASN A 55 21.56 -9.72 -11.09
N THR A 56 21.45 -8.49 -10.59
CA THR A 56 22.51 -7.47 -10.70
C THR A 56 23.78 -7.92 -9.97
N ILE A 57 23.65 -8.39 -8.73
CA ILE A 57 24.77 -8.89 -7.92
C ILE A 57 25.41 -10.12 -8.57
N SER A 58 24.60 -11.06 -9.05
CA SER A 58 25.09 -12.28 -9.70
C SER A 58 25.79 -12.00 -11.03
N GLY A 59 25.39 -10.93 -11.73
CA GLY A 59 26.05 -10.47 -12.96
C GLY A 59 27.38 -9.74 -12.70
N LEU A 60 27.53 -9.05 -11.57
CA LEU A 60 28.77 -8.37 -11.18
C LEU A 60 29.87 -9.32 -10.66
N LEU A 61 29.49 -10.52 -10.20
CA LEU A 61 30.40 -11.56 -9.70
C LEU A 61 30.90 -12.53 -10.80
N ARG A 62 30.55 -12.29 -12.07
CA ARG A 62 30.97 -13.09 -13.22
C ARG A 62 32.13 -12.45 -13.97
#